data_AF-A0A1I6ANH4-F1
#
_entry.id   AF-A0A1I6ANH4-F1
#
_cell.length_a   1.000
_cell.length_b   1.000
_cell.length_c   1.000
_cell.angle_alpha   90.00
_cell.angle_beta   90.00
_cell.angle_gamma   90.00
#
_symmetry.space_group_name_H-M   'P 1'
#
loop_
_entity.id
_entity.type
_entity.pdbx_description
1 polymer ?
#
loop_
_entity_poly.entity_id
_entity_poly.type
_entity_poly.pdbx_seq_one_letter_code
_entity_poly.pdbx_strand_id
1 'polypeptide(L)'
;MADDRSHLRMVGLDLVPLGAAAREAAWYQSKRGAHGVPPDLCHDDTKADWELWTAAWLTGHTDIRTTLVEGVYSFADTTGSRVPFSGWYFVADARKSGFQARPVAAGCLVLLRRPAASTTLWRRIQNRRSGKLRFS
;
A
#
# COMPACT_ATOMS: atom_id res chain seq x y z
N MET A 1 -20.96 12.12 -3.82
CA MET A 1 -20.82 11.27 -2.63
C MET A 1 -20.15 9.97 -3.09
N ALA A 2 -18.83 9.85 -2.90
CA ALA A 2 -18.09 8.68 -3.37
C ALA A 2 -18.56 7.44 -2.60
N ASP A 3 -18.91 6.38 -3.34
CA ASP A 3 -19.30 5.08 -2.80
C ASP A 3 -18.15 4.51 -1.94
N ASP A 4 -18.28 4.64 -0.61
CA ASP A 4 -17.39 4.11 0.43
C ASP A 4 -17.50 2.58 0.53
N ARG A 5 -17.46 1.91 -0.63
CA ARG A 5 -17.30 0.45 -0.77
C ARG A 5 -15.87 0.14 -1.23
N SER A 6 -14.88 0.83 -0.66
CA SER A 6 -13.45 0.62 -0.90
C SER A 6 -12.92 -0.62 -0.16
N HIS A 7 -13.61 -1.76 -0.29
CA HIS A 7 -13.05 -3.06 0.04
C HIS A 7 -12.39 -3.62 -1.22
N LEU A 8 -11.04 -3.72 -1.22
CA LEU A 8 -10.22 -4.41 -2.22
C LEU A 8 -10.84 -4.47 -3.64
N ARG A 9 -11.35 -3.34 -4.16
CA ARG A 9 -12.09 -3.27 -5.44
C ARG A 9 -11.28 -3.85 -6.58
N MET A 10 -9.97 -3.72 -6.45
CA MET A 10 -9.02 -4.35 -7.34
C MET A 10 -9.32 -5.84 -7.48
N VAL A 11 -9.32 -6.62 -6.40
CA VAL A 11 -9.56 -8.09 -6.43
C VAL A 11 -11.03 -8.50 -6.26
N GLY A 12 -11.94 -7.55 -6.01
CA GLY A 12 -13.39 -7.80 -5.97
C GLY A 12 -13.85 -8.56 -4.71
N LEU A 13 -13.19 -8.33 -3.57
CA LEU A 13 -13.45 -9.04 -2.31
C LEU A 13 -13.88 -8.07 -1.19
N ASP A 14 -14.89 -8.47 -0.40
CA ASP A 14 -15.36 -7.73 0.79
C ASP A 14 -14.72 -8.25 2.09
N LEU A 15 -13.39 -8.12 2.22
CA LEU A 15 -12.64 -8.62 3.38
C LEU A 15 -12.26 -7.54 4.40
N VAL A 16 -12.10 -6.29 3.95
CA VAL A 16 -11.53 -5.21 4.77
C VAL A 16 -12.63 -4.34 5.37
N PRO A 17 -12.67 -4.07 6.70
CA PRO A 17 -13.68 -3.22 7.32
C PRO A 17 -13.84 -1.84 6.66
N LEU A 18 -15.07 -1.34 6.65
CA LEU A 18 -15.37 0.03 6.23
C LEU A 18 -14.57 1.03 7.07
N GLY A 19 -14.09 2.11 6.44
CA GLY A 19 -13.25 3.12 7.07
C GLY A 19 -11.80 2.70 7.36
N ALA A 20 -11.39 1.45 7.11
CA ALA A 20 -9.98 1.07 7.22
C ALA A 20 -9.11 1.84 6.22
N ALA A 21 -9.52 1.90 4.95
CA ALA A 21 -8.78 2.63 3.91
C ALA A 21 -8.55 4.11 4.28
N ALA A 22 -9.56 4.78 4.81
CA ALA A 22 -9.45 6.18 5.24
C ALA A 22 -8.49 6.37 6.42
N ARG A 23 -8.53 5.46 7.41
CA ARG A 23 -7.62 5.50 8.57
C ARG A 23 -6.18 5.24 8.18
N GLU A 24 -5.96 4.20 7.37
CA GLU A 24 -4.62 3.86 6.86
C GLU A 24 -4.07 4.99 5.97
N ALA A 25 -4.89 5.56 5.08
CA ALA A 25 -4.51 6.71 4.26
C ALA A 25 -4.01 7.90 5.11
N ALA A 26 -4.76 8.26 6.15
CA ALA A 26 -4.38 9.35 7.05
C ALA A 26 -3.10 9.02 7.84
N TRP A 27 -2.99 7.79 8.34
CA TRP A 27 -1.81 7.36 9.10
C TRP A 27 -0.55 7.35 8.22
N TYR A 28 -0.59 6.70 7.05
CA TYR A 28 0.54 6.67 6.12
C TYR A 28 0.97 8.09 5.70
N GLN A 29 0.00 8.98 5.42
CA GLN A 29 0.32 10.37 5.05
C GLN A 29 1.07 11.10 6.17
N SER A 30 0.72 10.82 7.43
CA SER A 30 1.40 11.38 8.61
C SER A 30 2.80 10.82 8.85
N LYS A 31 3.12 9.66 8.26
CA LYS A 31 4.40 8.94 8.42
C LYS A 31 5.33 9.05 7.21
N ARG A 32 4.95 9.82 6.19
CA ARG A 32 5.75 9.97 4.97
C ARG A 32 7.17 10.45 5.25
N GLY A 33 8.13 9.77 4.64
CA GLY A 33 9.53 10.19 4.51
C GLY A 33 9.79 10.84 3.14
N ALA A 34 11.06 11.04 2.82
CA ALA A 34 11.49 11.62 1.54
C ALA A 34 11.21 10.69 0.36
N HIS A 35 11.29 9.37 0.58
CA HIS A 35 11.25 8.35 -0.48
C HIS A 35 10.10 7.35 -0.32
N GLY A 36 9.07 7.66 0.47
CA GLY A 36 7.94 6.75 0.67
C GLY A 36 7.36 6.82 2.08
N VAL A 37 6.73 5.74 2.52
CA VAL A 37 6.12 5.61 3.85
C VAL A 37 6.48 4.25 4.47
N PRO A 38 6.73 4.17 5.79
CA PRO A 38 6.91 2.88 6.43
C PRO A 38 5.56 2.14 6.52
N PRO A 39 5.55 0.80 6.37
CA PRO A 39 4.32 0.01 6.39
C PRO A 39 3.71 -0.11 7.79
N ASP A 40 4.53 -0.01 8.83
CA ASP A 40 4.12 -0.09 10.23
C ASP A 40 5.10 0.70 11.13
N LEU A 41 5.02 0.49 12.45
CA LEU A 41 5.81 1.21 13.45
C LEU A 41 7.16 0.54 13.79
N CYS A 42 7.42 -0.66 13.28
CA CYS A 42 8.57 -1.47 13.68
C CYS A 42 9.87 -0.96 13.08
N HIS A 43 9.80 -0.50 11.81
CA HIS A 43 10.96 -0.09 11.04
C HIS A 43 10.64 1.13 10.17
N ASP A 44 11.68 1.90 9.86
CA ASP A 44 11.65 3.06 8.96
C ASP A 44 11.98 2.68 7.51
N ASP A 45 12.06 1.39 7.20
CA ASP A 45 12.18 0.88 5.85
C ASP A 45 10.82 0.53 5.23
N THR A 46 10.80 0.51 3.91
CA THR A 46 9.61 0.23 3.11
C THR A 46 9.96 -0.69 1.96
N LYS A 47 8.93 -1.14 1.25
CA LYS A 47 9.10 -1.92 0.04
C LYS A 47 8.33 -1.34 -1.13
N ALA A 48 9.00 -1.19 -2.28
CA ALA A 48 8.42 -0.64 -3.49
C ALA A 48 7.16 -1.40 -3.94
N ASP A 49 7.16 -2.74 -3.85
CA ASP A 49 5.98 -3.53 -4.19
C ASP A 49 4.82 -3.24 -3.25
N TRP A 50 5.09 -3.18 -1.95
CA TRP A 50 4.08 -2.88 -0.95
C TRP A 50 3.48 -1.48 -1.17
N GLU A 51 4.31 -0.47 -1.42
CA GLU A 51 3.83 0.90 -1.65
C GLU A 51 2.91 0.98 -2.87
N LEU A 52 3.29 0.35 -3.98
CA LEU A 52 2.49 0.37 -5.21
C LEU A 52 1.20 -0.45 -5.08
N TRP A 53 1.23 -1.56 -4.34
CA TRP A 53 0.01 -2.31 -4.00
C TRP A 53 -0.93 -1.49 -3.12
N THR A 54 -0.40 -0.80 -2.11
CA THR A 54 -1.16 0.08 -1.23
C THR A 54 -1.74 1.27 -2.01
N ALA A 55 -0.98 1.85 -2.95
CA ALA A 55 -1.43 2.91 -3.84
C ALA A 55 -2.60 2.46 -4.73
N ALA A 56 -2.57 1.22 -5.22
CA ALA A 56 -3.66 0.63 -6.00
C ALA A 56 -4.89 0.28 -5.15
N TRP A 57 -4.70 -0.07 -3.88
CA TRP A 57 -5.81 -0.27 -2.96
C TRP A 57 -6.48 1.06 -2.58
N LEU A 58 -5.70 2.10 -2.30
CA LEU A 58 -6.16 3.43 -1.87
C LEU A 58 -6.54 4.36 -3.03
N THR A 59 -7.15 3.82 -4.10
CA THR A 59 -7.53 4.58 -5.31
C THR A 59 -8.40 5.81 -5.06
N GLY A 60 -9.23 5.81 -4.02
CA GLY A 60 -10.07 6.94 -3.62
C GLY A 60 -9.36 8.02 -2.79
N HIS A 61 -8.10 7.80 -2.41
CA HIS A 61 -7.32 8.71 -1.56
C HIS A 61 -6.10 9.23 -2.34
N THR A 62 -6.33 10.22 -3.21
CA THR A 62 -5.36 10.69 -4.20
C THR A 62 -4.03 11.14 -3.57
N ASP A 63 -4.08 11.88 -2.44
CA ASP A 63 -2.87 12.46 -1.85
C ASP A 63 -1.87 11.40 -1.37
N ILE A 64 -2.35 10.38 -0.65
CA ILE A 64 -1.51 9.27 -0.20
C ILE A 64 -1.10 8.38 -1.38
N ARG A 65 -1.99 8.17 -2.35
CA ARG A 65 -1.67 7.42 -3.57
C ARG A 65 -0.51 8.07 -4.32
N THR A 66 -0.53 9.40 -4.48
CA THR A 66 0.58 10.15 -5.08
C THR A 66 1.84 10.03 -4.24
N THR A 67 1.74 10.20 -2.91
CA THR A 67 2.88 10.09 -1.99
C THR A 67 3.58 8.73 -2.10
N LEU A 68 2.82 7.63 -2.20
CA LEU A 68 3.37 6.28 -2.37
C LEU A 68 4.07 6.10 -3.72
N VAL A 69 3.45 6.53 -4.82
CA VAL A 69 4.02 6.37 -6.17
C VAL A 69 5.27 7.24 -6.35
N GLU A 70 5.20 8.51 -5.94
CA GLU A 70 6.31 9.44 -6.01
C GLU A 70 7.44 9.07 -5.06
N GLY A 71 7.14 8.41 -3.93
CA GLY A 71 8.15 7.84 -3.03
C GLY A 71 9.02 6.79 -3.73
N VAL A 72 8.40 5.79 -4.36
CA VAL A 72 9.10 4.77 -5.14
C VAL A 72 9.90 5.40 -6.30
N TYR A 73 9.31 6.37 -6.99
CA TYR A 73 10.01 7.10 -8.05
C TYR A 73 11.25 7.82 -7.52
N SER A 74 11.10 8.57 -6.42
CA SER A 74 12.19 9.29 -5.78
C SER A 74 13.30 8.35 -5.35
N PHE A 75 12.97 7.21 -4.72
CA PHE A 75 13.96 6.17 -4.41
C PHE A 75 14.71 5.70 -5.66
N ALA A 76 13.99 5.38 -6.74
CA ALA A 76 14.59 4.87 -7.97
C ALA A 76 15.52 5.88 -8.65
N ASP A 77 15.19 7.17 -8.56
CA ASP A 77 15.92 8.28 -9.18
C ASP A 77 17.16 8.68 -8.37
N THR A 78 17.06 8.73 -7.03
CA THR A 78 18.11 9.30 -6.19
C THR A 78 18.97 8.28 -5.45
N THR A 79 18.62 6.99 -5.47
CA THR A 79 19.37 5.99 -4.70
C THR A 79 20.84 5.93 -5.11
N GLY A 80 21.75 6.03 -4.13
CA GLY A 80 23.18 5.85 -4.33
C GLY A 80 23.59 4.39 -4.56
N SER A 81 22.67 3.44 -4.41
CA SER A 81 22.96 2.01 -4.54
C SER A 81 23.37 1.64 -5.97
N ARG A 82 24.44 0.85 -6.12
CA ARG A 82 24.95 0.39 -7.42
C ARG A 82 24.46 -1.00 -7.81
N VAL A 83 23.29 -1.40 -7.32
CA VAL A 83 22.65 -2.68 -7.65
C VAL A 83 21.43 -2.45 -8.55
N PRO A 84 21.04 -3.43 -9.39
CA PRO A 84 19.77 -3.37 -10.10
C PRO A 84 18.61 -3.16 -9.11
N PHE A 85 17.61 -2.36 -9.51
CA PHE A 85 16.49 -1.90 -8.68
C PHE A 85 16.14 -2.84 -7.52
N SER A 86 16.42 -2.41 -6.28
CA SER A 86 16.02 -3.14 -5.08
C SER A 86 14.63 -2.69 -4.63
N GLY A 87 13.82 -3.65 -4.23
CA GLY A 87 12.48 -3.37 -3.71
C GLY A 87 12.43 -3.08 -2.20
N TRP A 88 13.55 -3.00 -1.47
CA TRP A 88 13.55 -2.79 -0.01
C TRP A 88 14.59 -1.76 0.44
N TYR A 89 14.12 -0.62 0.96
CA TYR A 89 14.95 0.56 1.22
C TYR A 89 14.41 1.40 2.39
N PHE A 90 15.27 2.25 2.95
CA PHE A 90 14.92 3.21 4.01
C PHE A 90 14.23 4.45 3.42
N VAL A 91 13.11 4.87 4.02
CA VAL A 91 12.29 5.99 3.51
C VAL A 91 12.94 7.35 3.67
N ALA A 92 13.91 7.45 4.59
CA ALA A 92 14.59 8.71 4.92
C ALA A 92 15.69 9.09 3.92
N ASP A 93 16.44 8.10 3.41
CA ASP A 93 17.69 8.34 2.67
C ASP A 93 17.89 7.46 1.41
N ALA A 94 16.88 6.68 1.01
CA ALA A 94 16.92 5.79 -0.15
C ALA A 94 18.03 4.72 -0.09
N ARG A 95 18.60 4.48 1.09
CA ARG A 95 19.60 3.43 1.28
C ARG A 95 18.93 2.07 1.17
N LYS A 96 19.55 1.17 0.42
CA LYS A 96 19.07 -0.21 0.30
C LYS A 96 19.14 -0.90 1.68
N SER A 97 18.03 -1.50 2.10
CA SER A 97 17.97 -2.38 3.28
C SER A 97 18.30 -3.82 2.86
N GLY A 98 17.58 -4.37 1.87
CA GLY A 98 17.74 -5.75 1.43
C GLY A 98 17.46 -5.98 -0.05
N PHE A 99 17.21 -7.24 -0.42
CA PHE A 99 16.97 -7.76 -1.78
C PHE A 99 17.94 -7.28 -2.87
N GLN A 100 18.74 -8.23 -3.37
CA GLN A 100 19.58 -8.05 -4.55
C GLN A 100 19.30 -9.19 -5.53
N ALA A 101 19.24 -8.88 -6.82
CA ALA A 101 19.01 -9.83 -7.91
C ALA A 101 17.67 -10.62 -7.88
N ARG A 102 16.82 -10.43 -6.87
CA ARG A 102 15.48 -11.03 -6.74
C ARG A 102 14.46 -10.06 -6.12
N PRO A 103 14.27 -8.84 -6.67
CA PRO A 103 13.25 -7.94 -6.16
C PRO A 103 11.85 -8.52 -6.43
N VAL A 104 10.90 -8.22 -5.54
CA VAL A 104 9.48 -8.54 -5.77
C VAL A 104 8.92 -7.52 -6.77
N ALA A 105 9.17 -7.72 -8.07
CA ALA A 105 8.87 -6.71 -9.09
C ALA A 105 7.39 -6.66 -9.53
N ALA A 106 6.59 -7.69 -9.23
CA ALA A 106 5.20 -7.77 -9.69
C ALA A 106 4.32 -6.60 -9.20
N GLY A 107 4.65 -6.01 -8.04
CA GLY A 107 3.97 -4.83 -7.52
C GLY A 107 4.06 -3.61 -8.44
N CYS A 108 5.10 -3.50 -9.28
CA CYS A 108 5.24 -2.38 -10.20
C CYS A 108 4.13 -2.31 -11.27
N LEU A 109 3.51 -3.45 -11.60
CA LEU A 109 2.49 -3.53 -12.64
C LEU A 109 1.06 -3.41 -12.10
N VAL A 110 0.90 -3.37 -10.77
CA VAL A 110 -0.43 -3.45 -10.14
C VAL A 110 -1.34 -2.28 -10.52
N LEU A 111 -0.77 -1.09 -10.74
CA LEU A 111 -1.50 0.12 -11.12
C LEU A 111 -2.10 0.05 -12.54
N LEU A 112 -1.61 -0.87 -13.39
CA LEU A 112 -2.13 -1.08 -14.75
C LEU A 112 -3.31 -2.06 -14.80
N ARG A 113 -3.64 -2.67 -13.66
CA ARG A 113 -4.60 -3.77 -13.59
C ARG A 113 -6.04 -3.25 -13.72
N ARG A 114 -6.82 -3.86 -14.61
CA ARG A 114 -8.28 -3.67 -14.63
C ARG A 114 -8.92 -4.27 -13.37
N PRO A 115 -9.97 -3.66 -12.80
CA PRO A 115 -10.73 -4.28 -11.71
C PRO A 115 -11.16 -5.69 -12.10
N ALA A 116 -10.97 -6.67 -11.21
CA ALA A 116 -11.46 -8.01 -11.49
C ALA A 116 -12.98 -8.00 -11.38
N ALA A 117 -13.65 -8.49 -12.42
CA ALA A 117 -15.03 -8.91 -12.30
C ALA A 117 -15.05 -10.22 -11.51
N SER A 118 -15.50 -10.18 -10.25
CA SER A 118 -15.80 -11.40 -9.52
C SER A 118 -17.25 -11.80 -9.80
N THR A 119 -17.47 -13.02 -10.29
CA THR A 119 -18.80 -13.61 -10.44
C THR A 119 -19.33 -14.17 -9.11
N THR A 120 -18.46 -14.32 -8.10
CA THR A 120 -18.80 -14.84 -6.79
C THR A 120 -19.23 -13.72 -5.85
N LEU A 121 -20.48 -13.77 -5.39
CA LEU A 121 -20.98 -12.89 -4.33
C LEU A 121 -20.39 -13.32 -2.98
N TRP A 122 -19.28 -12.71 -2.60
CA TRP A 122 -18.70 -12.89 -1.28
C TRP A 122 -19.57 -12.19 -0.23
N ARG A 123 -20.12 -12.96 0.70
CA ARG A 123 -20.74 -12.40 1.92
C ARG A 123 -19.73 -12.44 3.04
N ARG A 124 -19.43 -11.27 3.59
CA ARG A 124 -18.71 -11.13 4.84
C ARG A 124 -19.46 -11.88 5.96
N ILE A 125 -18.93 -13.02 6.40
CA ILE A 125 -19.37 -13.70 7.63
C ILE A 125 -18.60 -13.07 8.79
N GLN A 126 -18.93 -11.83 9.15
CA GLN A 126 -18.46 -11.23 10.40
C GLN A 126 -19.50 -11.49 11.49
N ASN A 127 -19.09 -12.20 12.53
CA ASN A 127 -19.90 -12.38 13.72
C ASN A 127 -20.15 -11.00 14.36
N ARG A 128 -21.36 -10.45 14.18
CA ARG A 128 -21.78 -9.16 14.77
C ARG A 128 -21.74 -9.17 16.31
N ARG A 129 -21.60 -10.34 16.94
CA ARG A 129 -21.45 -10.51 18.40
C ARG A 129 -20.01 -10.75 18.87
N SER A 130 -19.03 -10.76 17.97
CA SER A 130 -17.62 -10.87 18.38
C SER A 130 -17.19 -9.54 19.00
N GLY A 131 -16.96 -9.52 20.32
CA GLY A 131 -16.50 -8.34 21.06
C GLY A 131 -15.11 -7.84 20.66
N LYS A 132 -14.43 -8.47 19.69
CA LYS A 132 -13.06 -8.17 19.26
C LYS A 132 -12.88 -6.89 18.43
N LEU A 133 -13.94 -6.12 18.18
CA LEU A 133 -13.88 -4.88 17.40
C LEU A 133 -14.33 -3.64 18.18
N ARG A 134 -14.47 -3.71 19.52
CA ARG A 134 -14.65 -2.52 20.35
C ARG A 134 -13.29 -1.89 20.62
N PHE A 135 -12.92 -0.91 19.82
CA PHE A 135 -11.85 0.01 20.16
C PHE A 135 -12.49 1.36 20.46
N SER A 136 -12.27 1.85 21.69
CA SER A 136 -12.72 3.14 22.21
C SER A 136 -12.04 4.30 21.51
#